data_AF-Q8GXG9-F1
#
_entry.id   AF-Q8GXG9-F1
#
_cell.length_a   1.000
_cell.length_b   1.000
_cell.length_c   1.000
_cell.angle_alpha   90.00
_cell.angle_beta   90.00
_cell.angle_gamma   90.00
#
_symmetry.space_group_name_H-M   'P 1'
#
loop_
_entity.id
_entity.type
_entity.pdbx_description
1 polymer ?
#
loop_
_entity_poly.entity_id
_entity_poly.type
_entity_poly.pdbx_seq_one_letter_code
_entity_poly.pdbx_strand_id
1 'polypeptide(L)'
;MGFTKDQLLDRLQELEIDYSKYEHPPVLTVEEQAKYVSSSKGALSKNLFLKDKKHRYYIVSAMVDTKVDMKVLSQRLGLGKGGIRMAPEEALGELLQVSLGCVTPFAVVNESARDVSLLLDQKFKNQTRCIFHPLSNDVSVSLNTLGLDKFLKSIGRDPVYVDLEANPVVGKDQAPDLAVCVPSNSVIVPEIPNQTSSTQIPLPKSVSAEVKPVASAKTSKPACKVKSVAENSAPSAYKNPEKFVQEILDKTSALLLSEAKGECVEALAETLRKRLTSELTHLSIMYKNSAYAEGFYAGTRHQPKRL
;
A
#
# COMPACT_ATOMS: atom_id res chain seq x y z
N MET A 1 17.68 19.50 -0.82
CA MET A 1 17.38 18.39 0.11
C MET A 1 15.97 18.61 0.64
N GLY A 2 15.28 17.55 1.03
CA GLY A 2 13.96 17.66 1.65
C GLY A 2 14.03 18.16 3.09
N PHE A 3 12.87 18.62 3.57
CA PHE A 3 12.61 18.96 4.95
C PHE A 3 12.84 17.75 5.85
N THR A 4 13.56 17.90 6.96
CA THR A 4 13.79 16.80 7.90
C THR A 4 12.62 16.63 8.87
N LYS A 5 12.57 15.48 9.55
CA LYS A 5 11.70 15.26 10.72
C LYS A 5 11.80 16.42 11.70
N ASP A 6 13.00 16.80 12.09
CA ASP A 6 13.21 17.75 13.18
C ASP A 6 12.84 19.17 12.74
N GLN A 7 13.15 19.56 11.49
CA GLN A 7 12.65 20.81 10.89
C GLN A 7 11.11 20.87 10.86
N LEU A 8 10.42 19.76 10.63
CA LEU A 8 8.96 19.70 10.72
C LEU A 8 8.48 19.86 12.16
N LEU A 9 9.12 19.22 13.14
CA LEU A 9 8.76 19.37 14.55
C LEU A 9 8.98 20.79 15.05
N ASP A 10 10.08 21.44 14.64
CA ASP A 10 10.35 22.85 14.91
C ASP A 10 9.29 23.74 14.24
N ARG A 11 8.95 23.49 12.97
CA ARG A 11 7.91 24.23 12.25
C ARG A 11 6.52 24.07 12.88
N LEU A 12 6.20 22.92 13.47
CA LEU A 12 4.95 22.74 14.23
C LEU A 12 4.97 23.57 15.54
N GLN A 13 6.13 23.72 16.19
CA GLN A 13 6.30 24.58 17.37
C GLN A 13 6.23 26.08 17.03
N GLU A 14 6.90 26.53 15.96
CA GLU A 14 6.80 27.91 15.42
C GLU A 14 5.35 28.31 15.13
N LEU A 15 4.55 27.36 14.67
CA LEU A 15 3.13 27.53 14.35
C LEU A 15 2.21 27.30 15.56
N GLU A 16 2.74 27.13 16.77
CA GLU A 16 1.96 26.87 18.00
C GLU A 16 0.97 25.70 17.85
N ILE A 17 1.36 24.65 17.11
CA ILE A 17 0.53 23.46 16.89
C ILE A 17 0.82 22.45 17.99
N ASP A 18 -0.15 22.22 18.87
CA ASP A 18 -0.08 21.17 19.87
C ASP A 18 0.01 19.76 19.23
N TYR A 19 1.12 19.07 19.47
CA TYR A 19 1.33 17.68 19.07
C TYR A 19 1.95 16.85 20.21
N SER A 20 1.63 15.56 20.24
CA SER A 20 2.29 14.58 21.13
C SER A 20 3.21 13.70 20.28
N LYS A 21 4.50 13.60 20.66
CA LYS A 21 5.51 12.79 19.97
C LYS A 21 5.61 11.39 20.59
N TYR A 22 5.69 10.37 19.74
CA TYR A 22 5.94 8.98 20.12
C TYR A 22 7.11 8.45 19.30
N GLU A 23 8.20 8.05 19.95
CA GLU A 23 9.40 7.52 19.30
C GLU A 23 9.39 5.98 19.32
N HIS A 24 9.85 5.36 18.23
CA HIS A 24 9.85 3.91 18.08
C HIS A 24 10.90 3.47 17.04
N PRO A 25 11.25 2.17 16.98
CA PRO A 25 11.98 1.63 15.84
C PRO A 25 11.28 1.96 14.51
N PRO A 26 12.00 2.05 13.38
CA PRO A 26 11.39 2.23 12.06
C PRO A 26 10.35 1.14 11.77
N VAL A 27 9.11 1.57 11.50
CA VAL A 27 7.97 0.68 11.16
C VAL A 27 7.59 0.84 9.69
N LEU A 28 7.14 -0.25 9.04
CA LEU A 28 6.66 -0.19 7.65
C LEU A 28 5.17 -0.50 7.52
N THR A 29 4.51 -0.93 8.60
CA THR A 29 3.10 -1.30 8.60
C THR A 29 2.34 -0.64 9.77
N VAL A 30 1.06 -0.36 9.56
CA VAL A 30 0.24 0.36 10.55
C VAL A 30 0.01 -0.49 11.80
N GLU A 31 0.08 -1.82 11.68
CA GLU A 31 -0.01 -2.78 12.80
C GLU A 31 1.25 -2.79 13.66
N GLU A 32 2.38 -2.35 13.13
CA GLU A 32 3.60 -2.12 13.89
C GLU A 32 3.52 -0.77 14.60
N GLN A 33 3.18 0.30 13.88
CA GLN A 33 2.95 1.64 14.45
C GLN A 33 1.95 1.61 15.61
N ALA A 34 0.82 0.92 15.43
CA ALA A 34 -0.26 0.81 16.41
C ALA A 34 0.19 0.34 17.80
N LYS A 35 1.24 -0.48 17.89
CA LYS A 35 1.78 -0.97 19.18
C LYS A 35 2.31 0.19 20.02
N TYR A 36 3.07 1.09 19.39
CA TYR A 36 3.76 2.20 20.05
C TYR A 36 2.84 3.36 20.39
N VAL A 37 1.74 3.55 19.63
CA VAL A 37 0.75 4.62 19.85
C VAL A 37 -0.58 4.13 20.45
N SER A 38 -0.65 2.86 20.85
CA SER A 38 -1.86 2.20 21.41
C SER A 38 -2.45 2.88 22.65
N SER A 39 -1.64 3.60 23.41
CA SER A 39 -2.04 4.38 24.59
C SER A 39 -2.56 5.78 24.26
N SER A 40 -2.43 6.24 23.01
CA SER A 40 -2.86 7.55 22.57
C SER A 40 -4.35 7.59 22.21
N LYS A 41 -4.98 8.75 22.38
CA LYS A 41 -6.37 9.00 21.94
C LYS A 41 -6.46 9.48 20.48
N GLY A 42 -5.48 9.10 19.65
CA GLY A 42 -5.40 9.52 18.25
C GLY A 42 -5.87 8.43 17.29
N ALA A 43 -6.52 8.82 16.21
CA ALA A 43 -6.83 7.93 15.10
C ALA A 43 -5.58 7.66 14.25
N LEU A 44 -5.30 6.39 13.97
CA LEU A 44 -4.23 6.00 13.04
C LEU A 44 -4.59 6.37 11.60
N SER A 45 -3.66 7.03 10.91
CA SER A 45 -3.76 7.29 9.47
C SER A 45 -3.02 6.23 8.64
N LYS A 46 -3.37 6.15 7.36
CA LYS A 46 -2.61 5.50 6.30
C LYS A 46 -2.49 6.47 5.12
N ASN A 47 -1.43 6.36 4.32
CA ASN A 47 -1.14 7.33 3.27
C ASN A 47 -0.82 6.62 1.95
N LEU A 48 -1.73 6.69 0.98
CA LEU A 48 -1.54 6.13 -0.34
C LEU A 48 -0.86 7.19 -1.22
N PHE A 49 0.33 6.89 -1.76
CA PHE A 49 0.93 7.70 -2.81
C PHE A 49 0.56 7.12 -4.19
N LEU A 50 -0.13 7.93 -5.00
CA LEU A 50 -0.77 7.50 -6.24
C LEU A 50 -0.28 8.34 -7.43
N LYS A 51 -0.38 7.78 -8.64
CA LYS A 51 -0.25 8.54 -9.88
C LYS A 51 -1.23 8.12 -10.96
N ASP A 52 -1.55 9.04 -11.86
CA ASP A 52 -2.42 8.78 -13.02
C ASP A 52 -1.65 8.34 -14.29
N LYS A 53 -2.37 8.24 -15.41
CA LYS A 53 -1.80 7.94 -16.74
C LYS A 53 -1.04 9.12 -17.39
N LYS A 54 -1.09 10.32 -16.80
CA LYS A 54 -0.42 11.54 -17.25
C LYS A 54 0.75 11.95 -16.34
N HIS A 55 1.23 11.07 -15.46
CA HIS A 55 2.30 11.36 -14.50
C HIS A 55 1.97 12.56 -13.59
N ARG A 56 0.71 12.59 -13.11
CA ARG A 56 0.25 13.51 -12.06
C ARG A 56 0.03 12.71 -10.79
N TYR A 57 0.39 13.31 -9.65
CA TYR A 57 0.62 12.59 -8.40
C TYR A 57 -0.32 13.07 -7.28
N TYR A 58 -0.68 12.16 -6.39
CA TYR A 58 -1.64 12.37 -5.32
C TYR A 58 -1.16 11.69 -4.04
N ILE A 59 -1.25 12.37 -2.90
CA ILE A 59 -1.27 11.73 -1.58
C ILE A 59 -2.73 11.64 -1.14
N VAL A 60 -3.20 10.43 -0.82
CA VAL A 60 -4.49 10.21 -0.16
C VAL A 60 -4.20 9.80 1.27
N SER A 61 -4.40 10.72 2.21
CA SER A 61 -4.27 10.47 3.64
C SER A 61 -5.64 10.11 4.20
N ALA A 62 -5.77 8.92 4.78
CA ALA A 62 -7.04 8.36 5.23
C ALA A 62 -6.95 7.72 6.61
N MET A 63 -8.10 7.49 7.25
CA MET A 63 -8.15 6.62 8.42
C MET A 63 -7.69 5.20 8.04
N VAL A 64 -7.06 4.49 8.98
CA VAL A 64 -6.58 3.10 8.77
C VAL A 64 -7.67 2.14 8.26
N ASP A 65 -8.90 2.29 8.76
CA ASP A 65 -10.07 1.48 8.44
C ASP A 65 -10.84 1.96 7.19
N THR A 66 -10.65 3.22 6.76
CA THR A 66 -11.32 3.78 5.56
C THR A 66 -10.97 3.01 4.30
N LYS A 67 -12.00 2.65 3.54
CA LYS A 67 -11.85 2.04 2.22
C LYS A 67 -11.64 3.11 1.15
N VAL A 68 -10.63 2.90 0.32
CA VAL A 68 -10.35 3.77 -0.84
C VAL A 68 -10.51 2.93 -2.10
N ASP A 69 -11.73 2.87 -2.66
CA ASP A 69 -11.93 2.24 -3.97
C ASP A 69 -11.26 3.09 -5.06
N MET A 70 -10.10 2.60 -5.50
CA MET A 70 -9.26 3.22 -6.52
C MET A 70 -9.96 3.42 -7.87
N LYS A 71 -11.01 2.65 -8.19
CA LYS A 71 -11.81 2.83 -9.41
C LYS A 71 -12.79 4.00 -9.22
N VAL A 72 -13.47 4.06 -8.07
CA VAL A 72 -14.40 5.14 -7.72
C VAL A 72 -13.66 6.46 -7.61
N LEU A 73 -12.56 6.52 -6.84
CA LEU A 73 -11.72 7.71 -6.71
C LEU A 73 -11.21 8.20 -8.08
N SER A 74 -10.78 7.28 -8.95
CA SER A 74 -10.37 7.61 -10.33
C SER A 74 -11.50 8.17 -11.19
N GLN A 75 -12.73 7.68 -11.02
CA GLN A 75 -13.90 8.20 -11.72
C GLN A 75 -14.26 9.60 -11.20
N ARG A 76 -14.23 9.82 -9.87
CA ARG A 76 -14.50 11.11 -9.20
C ARG A 76 -13.47 12.19 -9.53
N LEU A 77 -12.21 11.81 -9.74
CA LEU A 77 -11.17 12.68 -10.29
C LEU A 77 -11.31 12.93 -11.81
N GLY A 78 -12.31 12.36 -12.49
CA GLY A 78 -12.50 12.52 -13.94
C GLY A 78 -11.45 11.80 -14.81
N LEU A 79 -10.68 10.87 -14.23
CA LEU A 79 -9.57 10.16 -14.88
C LEU A 79 -10.03 8.88 -15.60
N GLY A 80 -11.34 8.64 -15.64
CA GLY A 80 -11.96 7.40 -16.09
C GLY A 80 -11.78 6.26 -15.08
N LYS A 81 -12.29 5.07 -15.41
CA LYS A 81 -12.17 3.87 -14.57
C LYS A 81 -10.75 3.28 -14.71
N GLY A 82 -10.04 3.14 -13.58
CA GLY A 82 -8.64 2.67 -13.59
C GLY A 82 -7.68 3.67 -14.27
N GLY A 83 -7.88 4.97 -14.03
CA GLY A 83 -6.98 6.05 -14.41
C GLY A 83 -5.81 6.27 -13.44
N ILE A 84 -5.98 5.89 -12.17
CA ILE A 84 -4.94 5.96 -11.11
C ILE A 84 -4.39 4.58 -10.74
N ARG A 85 -3.15 4.56 -10.26
CA ARG A 85 -2.45 3.41 -9.65
C ARG A 85 -1.55 3.90 -8.51
N MET A 86 -0.99 3.00 -7.69
CA MET A 86 0.08 3.36 -6.76
C MET A 86 1.25 3.98 -7.54
N ALA A 87 1.87 5.02 -6.99
CA ALA A 87 3.10 5.58 -7.53
C ALA A 87 4.29 4.61 -7.29
N PRO A 88 5.33 4.67 -8.15
CA PRO A 88 6.54 3.86 -8.00
C PRO A 88 7.44 4.46 -6.91
N GLU A 89 8.39 3.67 -6.39
CA GLU A 89 9.17 4.04 -5.19
C GLU A 89 10.15 5.19 -5.46
N GLU A 90 10.70 5.27 -6.66
CA GLU A 90 11.61 6.34 -7.11
C GLU A 90 10.95 7.73 -6.99
N ALA A 91 9.63 7.81 -7.19
CA ALA A 91 8.87 9.05 -7.06
C ALA A 91 8.74 9.53 -5.59
N LEU A 92 9.01 8.68 -4.59
CA LEU A 92 9.10 9.12 -3.18
C LEU A 92 10.33 9.98 -2.96
N GLY A 93 11.48 9.59 -3.51
CA GLY A 93 12.72 10.37 -3.44
C GLY A 93 12.62 11.67 -4.25
N GLU A 94 12.22 11.57 -5.52
CA GLU A 94 12.20 12.70 -6.45
C GLU A 94 11.15 13.77 -6.12
N LEU A 95 9.92 13.37 -5.78
CA LEU A 95 8.81 14.31 -5.54
C LEU A 95 8.63 14.61 -4.06
N LEU A 96 8.47 13.57 -3.23
CA LEU A 96 8.14 13.75 -1.81
C LEU A 96 9.37 13.99 -0.93
N GLN A 97 10.57 13.65 -1.41
CA GLN A 97 11.84 13.71 -0.68
C GLN A 97 11.81 12.96 0.66
N VAL A 98 11.12 11.81 0.69
CA VAL A 98 11.04 10.89 1.84
C VAL A 98 11.30 9.44 1.43
N SER A 99 11.70 8.60 2.38
CA SER A 99 11.93 7.17 2.19
C SER A 99 10.63 6.35 2.07
N LEU A 100 10.75 5.08 1.63
CA LEU A 100 9.66 4.11 1.71
C LEU A 100 9.13 3.99 3.15
N GLY A 101 7.80 3.98 3.29
CA GLY A 101 7.10 3.98 4.60
C GLY A 101 6.87 5.37 5.20
N CYS A 102 7.59 6.40 4.75
CA CYS A 102 7.49 7.76 5.29
C CYS A 102 6.43 8.65 4.58
N VAL A 103 5.54 8.07 3.76
CA VAL A 103 4.45 8.82 3.10
C VAL A 103 3.51 9.41 4.14
N THR A 104 3.25 10.71 4.04
CA THR A 104 2.54 11.49 5.05
C THR A 104 1.96 12.77 4.42
N PRO A 105 0.83 13.33 4.91
CA PRO A 105 0.33 14.62 4.43
C PRO A 105 1.36 15.75 4.59
N PHE A 106 2.29 15.65 5.54
CA PHE A 106 3.36 16.64 5.73
C PHE A 106 4.36 16.72 4.56
N ALA A 107 4.48 15.69 3.70
CA ALA A 107 5.47 15.67 2.61
C ALA A 107 5.23 16.74 1.54
N VAL A 108 4.05 17.37 1.51
CA VAL A 108 3.73 18.47 0.59
C VAL A 108 4.42 19.80 0.92
N VAL A 109 5.19 19.83 2.02
CA VAL A 109 6.13 20.91 2.42
C VAL A 109 7.33 21.03 1.48
N ASN A 110 7.71 19.94 0.83
CA ASN A 110 8.83 19.93 -0.10
C ASN A 110 8.40 20.58 -1.43
N GLU A 111 9.19 21.53 -1.94
CA GLU A 111 8.90 22.25 -3.20
C GLU A 111 8.79 21.29 -4.40
N SER A 112 9.53 20.18 -4.39
CA SER A 112 9.40 19.08 -5.36
C SER A 112 8.01 18.41 -5.35
N ALA A 113 7.24 18.56 -4.28
CA ALA A 113 5.87 18.07 -4.12
C ALA A 113 4.80 19.15 -4.42
N ARG A 114 5.15 20.36 -4.89
CA ARG A 114 4.19 21.45 -5.17
C ARG A 114 3.02 21.02 -6.09
N ASP A 115 3.34 20.20 -7.09
CA ASP A 115 2.41 19.69 -8.10
C ASP A 115 1.72 18.36 -7.68
N VAL A 116 1.98 17.89 -6.46
CA VAL A 116 1.27 16.77 -5.82
C VAL A 116 -0.02 17.29 -5.18
N SER A 117 -1.14 16.65 -5.51
CA SER A 117 -2.45 16.91 -4.88
C SER A 117 -2.55 16.16 -3.55
N LEU A 118 -3.13 16.80 -2.52
CA LEU A 118 -3.38 16.18 -1.21
C LEU A 118 -4.88 16.04 -0.99
N LEU A 119 -5.33 14.79 -0.84
CA LEU A 119 -6.69 14.45 -0.46
C LEU A 119 -6.68 13.93 0.98
N LEU A 120 -7.46 14.55 1.86
CA LEU A 120 -7.63 14.18 3.26
C LEU A 120 -8.99 13.50 3.46
N ASP A 121 -9.04 12.40 4.19
CA ASP A 121 -10.29 11.76 4.57
C ASP A 121 -11.13 12.67 5.46
N GLN A 122 -12.37 12.94 5.04
CA GLN A 122 -13.33 13.75 5.80
C GLN A 122 -13.58 13.19 7.22
N LYS A 123 -13.41 11.88 7.46
CA LYS A 123 -13.50 11.29 8.81
C LYS A 123 -12.48 11.86 9.79
N PHE A 124 -11.34 12.42 9.35
CA PHE A 124 -10.39 13.12 10.23
C PHE A 124 -11.02 14.31 10.95
N LYS A 125 -12.06 14.96 10.39
CA LYS A 125 -12.79 16.04 11.07
C LYS A 125 -13.62 15.57 12.26
N ASN A 126 -13.90 14.26 12.35
CA ASN A 126 -14.64 13.64 13.45
C ASN A 126 -13.71 13.11 14.56
N GLN A 127 -12.38 13.26 14.43
CA GLN A 127 -11.39 12.76 15.38
C GLN A 127 -10.83 13.90 16.24
N THR A 128 -10.67 13.65 17.54
CA THR A 128 -10.02 14.62 18.46
C THR A 128 -8.55 14.86 18.10
N ARG A 129 -7.85 13.80 17.65
CA ARG A 129 -6.48 13.83 17.12
C ARG A 129 -6.31 12.76 16.05
N CYS A 130 -5.46 13.02 15.08
CA CYS A 130 -5.00 12.04 14.09
C CYS A 130 -3.48 11.82 14.23
N ILE A 131 -3.01 10.63 13.88
CA ILE A 131 -1.62 10.19 14.04
C ILE A 131 -0.97 10.05 12.67
N PHE A 132 0.17 10.70 12.49
CA PHE A 132 0.93 10.74 11.24
C PHE A 132 2.43 10.52 11.50
N HIS A 133 3.16 10.09 10.48
CA HIS A 133 4.63 10.12 10.49
C HIS A 133 5.15 11.53 10.16
N PRO A 134 6.03 12.15 10.97
CA PRO A 134 6.63 13.45 10.68
C PRO A 134 7.82 13.28 9.72
N LEU A 135 7.53 12.96 8.45
CA LEU A 135 8.51 12.70 7.37
C LEU A 135 9.47 11.52 7.60
N SER A 136 9.40 10.87 8.76
CA SER A 136 10.21 9.70 9.14
C SER A 136 9.36 8.67 9.88
N ASN A 137 9.65 7.39 9.67
CA ASN A 137 8.91 6.25 10.21
C ASN A 137 9.48 5.70 11.54
N ASP A 138 10.45 6.39 12.15
CA ASP A 138 10.95 6.17 13.52
C ASP A 138 10.17 6.99 14.58
N VAL A 139 9.26 7.86 14.14
CA VAL A 139 8.44 8.70 15.01
C VAL A 139 6.99 8.73 14.51
N SER A 140 6.06 8.89 15.44
CA SER A 140 4.67 9.24 15.16
C SER A 140 4.30 10.51 15.93
N VAL A 141 3.56 11.43 15.30
CA VAL A 141 2.99 12.62 15.93
C VAL A 141 1.47 12.53 15.97
N SER A 142 0.88 12.84 17.12
CA SER A 142 -0.58 12.91 17.33
C SER A 142 -1.01 14.35 17.54
N LEU A 143 -1.82 14.89 16.64
CA LEU A 143 -2.24 16.30 16.63
C LEU A 143 -3.67 16.44 16.13
N ASN A 144 -4.34 17.54 16.50
CA ASN A 144 -5.71 17.78 16.08
C ASN A 144 -5.77 18.24 14.60
N THR A 145 -6.92 18.01 13.98
CA THR A 145 -7.16 18.25 12.54
C THR A 145 -7.02 19.74 12.17
N LEU A 146 -7.30 20.66 13.10
CA LEU A 146 -7.07 22.10 12.92
C LEU A 146 -5.57 22.47 12.90
N GLY A 147 -4.73 21.71 13.60
CA GLY A 147 -3.27 21.83 13.55
C GLY A 147 -2.71 21.43 12.19
N LEU A 148 -3.21 20.34 11.60
CA LEU A 148 -2.89 19.96 10.21
C LEU A 148 -3.33 21.05 9.23
N ASP A 149 -4.54 21.60 9.40
CA ASP A 149 -5.02 22.72 8.58
C ASP A 149 -4.15 24.00 8.75
N LYS A 150 -3.71 24.33 9.98
CA LYS A 150 -2.81 25.48 10.26
C LYS A 150 -1.44 25.26 9.60
N PHE A 151 -0.90 24.05 9.66
CA PHE A 151 0.34 23.68 8.98
C PHE A 151 0.22 23.86 7.46
N LEU A 152 -0.77 23.20 6.83
CA LEU A 152 -0.95 23.22 5.37
C LEU A 152 -1.15 24.64 4.84
N LYS A 153 -1.96 25.46 5.52
CA LYS A 153 -2.17 26.86 5.13
C LYS A 153 -0.90 27.71 5.29
N SER A 154 -0.04 27.42 6.27
CA SER A 154 1.25 28.11 6.45
C SER A 154 2.25 27.87 5.32
N ILE A 155 2.02 26.86 4.47
CA ILE A 155 2.81 26.51 3.29
C ILE A 155 2.02 26.69 1.99
N GLY A 156 0.95 27.50 2.01
CA GLY A 156 0.16 27.84 0.81
C GLY A 156 -0.71 26.71 0.27
N ARG A 157 -1.05 25.70 1.09
CA ARG A 157 -1.93 24.58 0.69
C ARG A 157 -3.27 24.64 1.41
N ASP A 158 -4.35 24.76 0.65
CA ASP A 158 -5.70 24.64 1.21
C ASP A 158 -6.07 23.15 1.45
N PRO A 159 -6.50 22.76 2.66
CA PRO A 159 -6.85 21.38 2.98
C PRO A 159 -8.12 20.89 2.26
N VAL A 160 -7.96 19.98 1.30
CA VAL A 160 -9.08 19.33 0.58
C VAL A 160 -9.52 18.08 1.34
N TYR A 161 -10.70 18.14 1.94
CA TYR A 161 -11.32 16.99 2.63
C TYR A 161 -12.37 16.31 1.75
N VAL A 162 -12.30 14.98 1.69
CA VAL A 162 -13.09 14.13 0.81
C VAL A 162 -13.68 12.98 1.62
N ASP A 163 -14.98 12.73 1.52
CA ASP A 163 -15.54 11.42 1.88
C ASP A 163 -15.02 10.40 0.86
N LEU A 164 -14.06 9.56 1.27
CA LEU A 164 -13.39 8.58 0.40
C LEU A 164 -14.22 7.31 0.16
N GLU A 165 -15.27 7.07 0.94
CA GLU A 165 -16.16 5.91 0.81
C GLU A 165 -17.41 6.23 0.00
N ALA A 166 -17.74 7.51 -0.20
CA ALA A 166 -18.79 7.95 -1.11
C ALA A 166 -18.55 7.45 -2.55
N ASN A 167 -19.55 6.79 -3.09
CA ASN A 167 -19.62 6.28 -4.46
C ASN A 167 -20.72 7.01 -5.27
N PRO A 168 -20.53 8.30 -5.62
CA PRO A 168 -21.46 9.05 -6.43
C PRO A 168 -21.46 8.54 -7.88
N VAL A 169 -22.59 8.70 -8.56
CA VAL A 169 -22.69 8.41 -9.99
C VAL A 169 -21.91 9.49 -10.76
N VAL A 170 -20.85 9.09 -11.45
CA VAL A 170 -20.11 9.96 -12.39
C VAL A 170 -20.45 9.54 -13.80
N GLY A 171 -20.97 10.48 -14.61
CA GLY A 171 -21.53 10.20 -15.93
C GLY A 171 -21.58 11.43 -16.82
N LYS A 172 -22.36 11.34 -17.91
CA LYS A 172 -22.51 12.44 -18.88
C LYS A 172 -23.24 13.65 -18.28
N ASP A 173 -24.21 13.38 -17.40
CA ASP A 173 -25.12 14.35 -16.80
C ASP A 173 -24.73 14.74 -15.37
N GLN A 174 -23.72 14.06 -14.79
CA GLN A 174 -23.18 14.34 -13.46
C GLN A 174 -21.65 14.33 -13.51
N ALA A 175 -21.08 15.54 -13.48
CA ALA A 175 -19.65 15.77 -13.60
C ALA A 175 -18.86 15.18 -12.40
N PRO A 176 -17.56 14.84 -12.58
CA PRO A 176 -16.73 14.30 -11.51
C PRO A 176 -16.50 15.33 -10.39
N ASP A 177 -16.87 15.00 -9.15
CA ASP A 177 -16.88 15.92 -8.01
C ASP A 177 -15.49 16.35 -7.54
N LEU A 178 -14.45 15.55 -7.83
CA LEU A 178 -13.06 15.82 -7.49
C LEU A 178 -12.23 16.26 -8.71
N ALA A 179 -12.85 16.61 -9.84
CA ALA A 179 -12.13 17.07 -11.04
C ALA A 179 -11.24 18.30 -10.77
N VAL A 180 -11.62 19.17 -9.83
CA VAL A 180 -10.84 20.34 -9.40
C VAL A 180 -9.60 19.98 -8.56
N CYS A 181 -9.54 18.76 -8.02
CA CYS A 181 -8.42 18.29 -7.19
C CYS A 181 -7.29 17.65 -8.03
N VAL A 182 -7.42 17.66 -9.35
CA VAL A 182 -6.48 17.08 -10.31
C VAL A 182 -5.39 18.09 -10.65
N PRO A 183 -4.08 17.77 -10.52
CA PRO A 183 -3.01 18.68 -10.89
C PRO A 183 -3.06 19.12 -12.36
N SER A 184 -2.70 20.39 -12.60
CA SER A 184 -2.50 20.92 -13.95
C SER A 184 -1.21 20.41 -14.58
N ASN A 185 -0.13 20.34 -13.79
CA ASN A 185 1.20 19.96 -14.24
C ASN A 185 1.45 18.45 -14.07
N SER A 186 2.27 17.89 -14.97
CA SER A 186 2.75 16.50 -14.95
C SER A 186 4.25 16.46 -14.75
N VAL A 187 4.75 15.59 -13.86
CA VAL A 187 6.19 15.43 -13.60
C VAL A 187 6.64 14.04 -14.03
N ILE A 188 7.46 13.96 -15.08
CA ILE A 188 8.00 12.68 -15.57
C ILE A 188 9.18 12.28 -14.67
N VAL A 189 8.89 11.60 -13.56
CA VAL A 189 9.89 10.83 -12.83
C VAL A 189 10.37 9.68 -13.72
N PRO A 190 11.68 9.49 -13.94
CA PRO A 190 12.21 8.34 -14.66
C PRO A 190 11.93 7.03 -13.91
N GLU A 191 10.94 6.25 -14.36
CA GLU A 191 10.77 4.87 -13.92
C GLU A 191 11.94 4.04 -14.47
N ILE A 192 12.78 3.50 -13.59
CA ILE A 192 13.92 2.65 -13.98
C ILE A 192 13.36 1.37 -14.63
N PRO A 193 13.63 1.08 -15.92
CA PRO A 193 12.96 -0.03 -16.58
C PRO A 193 13.55 -1.38 -16.17
N ASN A 194 12.83 -2.13 -15.33
CA ASN A 194 12.91 -3.59 -15.38
C ASN A 194 12.42 -4.02 -16.77
N GLN A 195 13.34 -4.48 -17.62
CA GLN A 195 13.16 -4.56 -19.07
C GLN A 195 12.01 -5.51 -19.51
N THR A 196 10.97 -4.95 -20.13
CA THR A 196 10.02 -5.70 -20.98
C THR A 196 9.45 -4.84 -22.12
N SER A 197 10.13 -4.84 -23.26
CA SER A 197 9.51 -4.51 -24.56
C SER A 197 8.92 -5.78 -25.18
N SER A 198 7.63 -5.78 -25.48
CA SER A 198 6.93 -6.95 -26.04
C SER A 198 6.68 -6.82 -27.54
N THR A 199 7.11 -7.82 -28.30
CA THR A 199 6.75 -7.98 -29.72
C THR A 199 5.92 -9.26 -29.86
N GLN A 200 4.73 -9.13 -30.45
CA GLN A 200 3.79 -10.23 -30.64
C GLN A 200 3.95 -10.89 -32.03
N ILE A 201 3.59 -12.18 -32.16
CA ILE A 201 2.87 -12.80 -33.30
C ILE A 201 2.53 -14.29 -32.94
N PRO A 202 1.46 -14.91 -33.48
CA PRO A 202 0.66 -15.87 -32.67
C PRO A 202 0.43 -17.31 -33.23
N LEU A 203 0.03 -18.23 -32.34
CA LEU A 203 -0.86 -19.43 -32.45
C LEU A 203 -0.73 -20.43 -33.65
N PRO A 204 -0.97 -21.76 -33.48
CA PRO A 204 -2.32 -22.25 -33.09
C PRO A 204 -2.50 -23.61 -32.32
N LYS A 205 -3.58 -23.66 -31.51
CA LYS A 205 -4.60 -24.73 -31.29
C LYS A 205 -4.26 -26.25 -31.37
N SER A 206 -4.70 -27.00 -30.33
CA SER A 206 -5.59 -28.19 -30.48
C SER A 206 -6.23 -28.72 -29.16
N VAL A 207 -7.52 -29.07 -29.23
CA VAL A 207 -8.30 -30.19 -28.58
C VAL A 207 -7.81 -30.75 -27.21
N SER A 208 -8.51 -30.76 -26.05
CA SER A 208 -9.92 -31.02 -25.60
C SER A 208 -10.20 -32.45 -25.07
N ALA A 209 -10.92 -32.54 -23.93
CA ALA A 209 -11.65 -33.72 -23.37
C ALA A 209 -10.83 -34.95 -22.86
N GLU A 210 -11.28 -35.84 -21.94
CA GLU A 210 -12.35 -35.82 -20.90
C GLU A 210 -12.15 -36.93 -19.81
N VAL A 211 -12.63 -36.68 -18.57
CA VAL A 211 -13.27 -37.59 -17.56
C VAL A 211 -12.57 -38.87 -16.97
N LYS A 212 -12.90 -39.12 -15.67
CA LYS A 212 -12.56 -40.22 -14.70
C LYS A 212 -13.41 -41.52 -14.94
N PRO A 213 -13.66 -42.51 -14.03
CA PRO A 213 -13.17 -42.89 -12.65
C PRO A 213 -12.53 -44.33 -12.60
N VAL A 214 -12.52 -45.25 -11.59
CA VAL A 214 -13.26 -45.59 -10.33
C VAL A 214 -12.37 -46.45 -9.37
N ALA A 215 -12.59 -46.36 -8.03
CA ALA A 215 -12.18 -47.32 -6.95
C ALA A 215 -10.67 -47.58 -6.68
N SER A 216 -10.16 -48.00 -5.51
CA SER A 216 -10.62 -48.16 -4.08
C SER A 216 -9.34 -48.40 -3.21
N ALA A 217 -9.28 -48.68 -1.89
CA ALA A 217 -10.25 -49.04 -0.83
C ALA A 217 -9.92 -48.38 0.54
N LYS A 218 -9.64 -49.16 1.62
CA LYS A 218 -9.30 -48.70 3.00
C LYS A 218 -8.49 -49.73 3.80
N THR A 219 -7.50 -49.29 4.58
CA THR A 219 -7.06 -49.69 5.96
C THR A 219 -5.67 -49.08 6.24
N SER A 220 -5.19 -48.81 7.47
CA SER A 220 -5.79 -48.71 8.82
C SER A 220 -4.88 -47.82 9.71
N LYS A 221 -5.37 -47.35 10.87
CA LYS A 221 -4.55 -46.66 11.90
C LYS A 221 -3.96 -47.67 12.90
N PRO A 222 -2.84 -47.32 13.56
CA PRO A 222 -2.90 -47.10 15.01
C PRO A 222 -2.38 -45.69 15.40
N ALA A 223 -2.39 -45.34 16.69
CA ALA A 223 -2.02 -44.02 17.19
C ALA A 223 -1.37 -44.06 18.58
N CYS A 224 -0.42 -43.15 18.85
CA CYS A 224 -0.18 -42.65 20.22
C CYS A 224 0.68 -41.37 20.31
N LYS A 225 0.39 -40.57 21.34
CA LYS A 225 1.29 -39.68 22.10
C LYS A 225 2.01 -38.52 21.38
N VAL A 226 1.29 -37.40 21.31
CA VAL A 226 1.67 -36.05 21.81
C VAL A 226 3.16 -35.82 22.13
N LYS A 227 3.75 -34.81 21.48
CA LYS A 227 4.67 -33.84 22.12
C LYS A 227 4.22 -32.41 21.82
N SER A 228 4.70 -31.46 22.62
CA SER A 228 4.15 -30.11 22.78
C SER A 228 4.90 -29.03 22.00
N VAL A 229 4.15 -28.01 21.56
CA VAL A 229 4.54 -26.60 21.35
C VAL A 229 5.84 -26.32 20.58
N ALA A 230 5.66 -25.76 19.39
CA ALA A 230 6.47 -24.63 18.94
C ALA A 230 5.49 -23.55 18.42
N GLU A 231 5.61 -22.32 18.93
CA GLU A 231 4.82 -21.19 18.43
C GLU A 231 5.42 -20.70 17.11
N ASN A 232 4.86 -21.17 15.98
CA ASN A 232 5.20 -20.62 14.67
C ASN A 232 4.66 -19.19 14.55
N SER A 233 5.46 -18.23 15.00
CA SER A 233 5.33 -16.84 14.60
C SER A 233 5.31 -16.75 13.07
N ALA A 234 4.41 -15.95 12.52
CA ALA A 234 4.19 -15.91 11.08
C ALA A 234 5.49 -15.50 10.34
N PRO A 235 5.97 -16.27 9.34
CA PRO A 235 7.17 -15.97 8.58
C PRO A 235 7.27 -14.51 8.13
N SER A 236 8.42 -13.88 8.41
CA SER A 236 8.67 -12.45 8.12
C SER A 236 8.43 -12.07 6.65
N ALA A 237 8.55 -13.04 5.74
CA ALA A 237 8.32 -12.88 4.31
C ALA A 237 6.94 -12.28 3.95
N TYR A 238 5.86 -12.56 4.71
CA TYR A 238 4.53 -12.03 4.40
C TYR A 238 4.41 -10.49 4.45
N LYS A 239 5.42 -9.78 4.97
CA LYS A 239 5.48 -8.30 4.98
C LYS A 239 6.15 -7.68 3.75
N ASN A 240 6.98 -8.43 3.02
CA ASN A 240 7.66 -7.95 1.81
C ASN A 240 7.32 -8.89 0.63
N PRO A 241 6.68 -8.38 -0.44
CA PRO A 241 6.21 -9.22 -1.54
C PRO A 241 7.36 -9.91 -2.29
N GLU A 242 8.53 -9.27 -2.40
CA GLU A 242 9.69 -9.82 -3.11
C GLU A 242 10.26 -11.03 -2.36
N LYS A 243 10.37 -10.95 -1.02
CA LYS A 243 10.80 -12.05 -0.15
C LYS A 243 9.81 -13.20 -0.16
N PHE A 244 8.50 -12.91 -0.14
CA PHE A 244 7.46 -13.93 -0.29
C PHE A 244 7.54 -14.66 -1.63
N VAL A 245 7.78 -13.91 -2.72
CA VAL A 245 7.95 -14.48 -4.07
C VAL A 245 9.23 -15.27 -4.18
N GLN A 246 10.35 -14.78 -3.64
CA GLN A 246 11.61 -15.50 -3.60
C GLN A 246 11.47 -16.80 -2.80
N GLU A 247 10.80 -16.79 -1.64
CA GLU A 247 10.53 -18.00 -0.85
C GLU A 247 9.66 -19.03 -1.60
N ILE A 248 8.69 -18.59 -2.42
CA ILE A 248 7.93 -19.48 -3.32
C ILE A 248 8.86 -20.07 -4.39
N LEU A 249 9.60 -19.21 -5.10
CA LEU A 249 10.48 -19.62 -6.20
C LEU A 249 11.56 -20.60 -5.72
N ASP A 250 12.19 -20.34 -4.58
CA ASP A 250 13.24 -21.19 -4.02
C ASP A 250 12.70 -22.57 -3.63
N LYS A 251 11.51 -22.63 -3.03
CA LYS A 251 10.83 -23.90 -2.72
C LYS A 251 10.43 -24.66 -4.00
N THR A 252 9.87 -23.98 -5.00
CA THR A 252 9.51 -24.61 -6.28
C THR A 252 10.75 -25.10 -7.02
N SER A 253 11.84 -24.33 -7.07
CA SER A 253 13.11 -24.75 -7.67
C SER A 253 13.71 -25.96 -6.94
N ALA A 254 13.72 -25.95 -5.59
CA ALA A 254 14.23 -27.08 -4.81
C ALA A 254 13.42 -28.37 -5.03
N LEU A 255 12.09 -28.26 -5.13
CA LEU A 255 11.22 -29.40 -5.45
C LEU A 255 11.51 -29.95 -6.85
N LEU A 256 11.57 -29.10 -7.88
CA LEU A 256 11.88 -29.51 -9.26
C LEU A 256 13.25 -30.19 -9.38
N LEU A 257 14.27 -29.66 -8.69
CA LEU A 257 15.62 -30.25 -8.64
C LEU A 257 15.67 -31.57 -7.86
N SER A 258 14.74 -31.79 -6.91
CA SER A 258 14.65 -33.05 -6.15
C SER A 258 13.93 -34.18 -6.89
N GLU A 259 13.02 -33.85 -7.81
CA GLU A 259 12.22 -34.82 -8.57
C GLU A 259 12.87 -35.22 -9.91
N ALA A 260 13.60 -34.31 -10.57
CA ALA A 260 14.14 -34.53 -11.90
C ALA A 260 15.66 -34.85 -11.92
N LYS A 261 16.06 -35.84 -12.73
CA LYS A 261 17.45 -36.30 -12.86
C LYS A 261 18.02 -35.99 -14.23
N GLY A 262 18.95 -35.02 -14.32
CA GLY A 262 19.72 -34.75 -15.54
C GLY A 262 20.14 -33.28 -15.70
N GLU A 263 21.18 -33.03 -16.49
CA GLU A 263 21.80 -31.70 -16.66
C GLU A 263 20.86 -30.64 -17.26
N CYS A 264 19.82 -31.05 -18.00
CA CYS A 264 18.86 -30.14 -18.62
C CYS A 264 17.90 -29.46 -17.60
N VAL A 265 17.84 -29.95 -16.36
CA VAL A 265 16.88 -29.48 -15.34
C VAL A 265 17.22 -28.06 -14.84
N GLU A 266 18.50 -27.73 -14.67
CA GLU A 266 18.92 -26.45 -14.08
C GLU A 266 18.56 -25.26 -14.99
N ALA A 267 18.84 -25.36 -16.30
CA ALA A 267 18.48 -24.34 -17.28
C ALA A 267 16.96 -24.18 -17.43
N LEU A 268 16.18 -25.26 -17.28
CA LEU A 268 14.72 -25.20 -17.24
C LEU A 268 14.23 -24.50 -15.97
N ALA A 269 14.81 -24.82 -14.81
CA ALA A 269 14.47 -24.20 -13.53
C ALA A 269 14.79 -22.70 -13.53
N GLU A 270 15.93 -22.27 -14.09
CA GLU A 270 16.28 -20.85 -14.23
C GLU A 270 15.33 -20.13 -15.20
N THR A 271 15.00 -20.75 -16.34
CA THR A 271 14.04 -20.20 -17.31
C THR A 271 12.64 -20.02 -16.70
N LEU A 272 12.18 -21.00 -15.93
CA LEU A 272 10.92 -20.91 -15.18
C LEU A 272 10.98 -19.84 -14.11
N ARG A 273 12.07 -19.79 -13.32
CA ARG A 273 12.30 -18.77 -12.27
C ARG A 273 12.19 -17.37 -12.87
N LYS A 274 12.97 -17.06 -13.92
CA LYS A 274 12.98 -15.74 -14.57
C LYS A 274 11.60 -15.29 -15.08
N ARG A 275 10.79 -16.21 -15.62
CA ARG A 275 9.41 -15.92 -16.03
C ARG A 275 8.48 -15.70 -14.83
N LEU A 276 8.53 -16.59 -13.85
CA LEU A 276 7.64 -16.58 -12.69
C LEU A 276 7.96 -15.42 -11.73
N THR A 277 9.21 -14.98 -11.58
CA THR A 277 9.59 -13.84 -10.72
C THR A 277 8.80 -12.58 -11.08
N SER A 278 8.67 -12.25 -12.37
CA SER A 278 7.97 -11.05 -12.82
C SER A 278 6.47 -11.11 -12.47
N GLU A 279 5.80 -12.19 -12.86
CA GLU A 279 4.37 -12.40 -12.63
C GLU A 279 4.03 -12.49 -11.14
N LEU A 280 4.76 -13.30 -10.36
CA LEU A 280 4.53 -13.45 -8.93
C LEU A 280 4.82 -12.15 -8.17
N THR A 281 5.86 -11.39 -8.54
CA THR A 281 6.15 -10.08 -7.94
C THR A 281 5.05 -9.08 -8.25
N HIS A 282 4.61 -8.99 -9.51
CA HIS A 282 3.51 -8.13 -9.90
C HIS A 282 2.21 -8.48 -9.15
N LEU A 283 1.83 -9.77 -9.09
CA LEU A 283 0.66 -10.24 -8.35
C LEU A 283 0.76 -9.94 -6.85
N SER A 284 1.92 -10.15 -6.24
CA SER A 284 2.13 -9.94 -4.80
C SER A 284 2.14 -8.45 -4.43
N ILE A 285 2.71 -7.58 -5.29
CA ILE A 285 2.62 -6.13 -5.16
C ILE A 285 1.17 -5.66 -5.33
N MET A 286 0.44 -6.18 -6.33
CA MET A 286 -0.97 -5.84 -6.57
C MET A 286 -1.84 -6.25 -5.37
N TYR A 287 -1.61 -7.44 -4.80
CA TYR A 287 -2.30 -7.91 -3.59
C TYR A 287 -2.01 -7.01 -2.37
N LYS A 288 -0.72 -6.72 -2.10
CA LYS A 288 -0.29 -5.79 -1.03
C LYS A 288 -0.99 -4.44 -1.15
N ASN A 289 -0.97 -3.86 -2.35
CA ASN A 289 -1.53 -2.54 -2.62
C ASN A 289 -3.06 -2.51 -2.50
N SER A 290 -3.74 -3.59 -2.93
CA SER A 290 -5.19 -3.72 -2.76
C SER A 290 -5.57 -3.84 -1.29
N ALA A 291 -4.86 -4.64 -0.50
CA ALA A 291 -5.10 -4.80 0.93
C ALA A 291 -4.89 -3.49 1.72
N TYR A 292 -3.92 -2.67 1.31
CA TYR A 292 -3.68 -1.35 1.92
C TYR A 292 -4.81 -0.34 1.59
N ALA A 293 -5.36 -0.39 0.37
CA ALA A 293 -6.44 0.49 -0.06
C ALA A 293 -7.81 0.14 0.56
N GLU A 294 -8.18 -1.14 0.62
CA GLU A 294 -9.51 -1.68 1.00
C GLU A 294 -9.95 -1.50 2.47
N GLY A 295 -9.17 -0.78 3.28
CA GLY A 295 -9.42 -0.60 4.71
C GLY A 295 -8.86 -1.76 5.52
N PHE A 296 -8.13 -1.46 6.60
CA PHE A 296 -7.49 -2.49 7.40
C PHE A 296 -8.37 -2.96 8.56
N TYR A 297 -8.69 -4.26 8.59
CA TYR A 297 -9.46 -4.90 9.66
C TYR A 297 -8.56 -5.84 10.49
N ALA A 298 -7.81 -5.28 11.46
CA ALA A 298 -7.14 -6.08 12.48
C ALA A 298 -8.16 -6.82 13.35
N GLY A 299 -8.45 -8.07 13.00
CA GLY A 299 -8.79 -9.13 13.94
C GLY A 299 -9.91 -8.81 14.95
N THR A 300 -10.85 -7.93 14.61
CA THR A 300 -12.01 -7.57 15.44
C THR A 300 -12.96 -8.75 15.49
N ARG A 301 -12.60 -9.75 16.30
CA ARG A 301 -13.53 -10.73 16.84
C ARG A 301 -14.65 -9.95 17.49
N HIS A 302 -15.76 -9.85 16.77
CA HIS A 302 -17.00 -9.31 17.26
C HIS A 302 -17.40 -10.14 18.49
N GLN A 303 -17.07 -9.64 19.69
CA GLN A 303 -17.70 -10.15 20.90
C GLN A 303 -19.16 -9.70 20.79
N PRO A 304 -20.12 -10.63 20.60
CA PRO A 304 -21.52 -10.24 20.65
C PRO A 304 -21.76 -9.66 22.05
N LYS A 305 -22.42 -8.50 22.12
CA LYS A 305 -22.88 -7.97 23.40
C LYS A 305 -23.70 -9.06 24.08
N ARG A 306 -23.26 -9.51 25.26
CA ARG A 306 -24.14 -10.26 26.15
C ARG A 306 -25.24 -9.31 26.59
N LEU A 307 -26.47 -9.64 26.18
CA LEU A 307 -27.69 -9.21 26.84
C LEU A 307 -27.81 -9.94 28.18
#